data_AF-A0A9Q8YC71-F1
#
_entry.id   AF-A0A9Q8YC71-F1
#
_cell.length_a   1.000
_cell.length_b   1.000
_cell.length_c   1.000
_cell.angle_alpha   90.00
_cell.angle_beta   90.00
_cell.angle_gamma   90.00
#
_symmetry.space_group_name_H-M   'P 1'
#
loop_
_entity.id
_entity.type
_entity.pdbx_description
1 polymer ?
#
loop_
_entity_poly.entity_id
_entity_poly.type
_entity_poly.pdbx_seq_one_letter_code
_entity_poly.pdbx_strand_id
1 'polypeptide(L)'
;MLSGTLGLANPETGEFCIAKEGEALFFRKETWHHGFNLGNEQVRVLEFFAPPPAKGTSGPYARTKPYIEIEQSRYGQSRSIGRWPMDADAQRKARTIHSMRDADLLLSLDRQTQGAYTGLYCATDQLTVGKTTLLSGKRTGMERHKGDECLYLVSGILNIHVPDAESQVWFELNPRDGFRRVSITNIST
;
A
#
# COMPACT_ATOMS: atom_id res chain seq x y z
N MET A 1 4.66 -5.27 0.48
CA MET A 1 5.87 -5.88 1.06
C MET A 1 6.80 -6.30 -0.07
N LEU A 2 8.07 -5.87 -0.05
CA LEU A 2 9.01 -6.12 -1.15
C LEU A 2 9.89 -7.34 -0.91
N SER A 3 10.29 -7.64 0.33
CA SER A 3 10.97 -8.88 0.70
C SER A 3 10.97 -9.09 2.21
N GLY A 4 10.95 -10.33 2.67
CA GLY A 4 10.96 -10.72 4.10
C GLY A 4 9.56 -10.98 4.68
N THR A 5 9.45 -11.00 6.01
CA THR A 5 8.17 -11.19 6.74
C THR A 5 7.98 -10.08 7.77
N LEU A 6 6.93 -9.27 7.58
CA LEU A 6 6.57 -8.16 8.47
C LEU A 6 5.39 -8.57 9.35
N GLY A 7 5.52 -8.39 10.66
CA GLY A 7 4.40 -8.36 11.59
C GLY A 7 4.00 -6.92 11.90
N LEU A 8 2.71 -6.60 11.84
CA LEU A 8 2.16 -5.38 12.44
C LEU A 8 1.20 -5.75 13.56
N ALA A 9 1.41 -5.15 14.73
CA ALA A 9 0.49 -5.24 15.85
C ALA A 9 -0.14 -3.89 16.14
N ASN A 10 -1.43 -3.85 16.47
CA ASN A 10 -1.99 -2.70 17.14
C ASN A 10 -1.89 -2.91 18.66
N PRO A 11 -0.99 -2.19 19.36
CA PRO A 11 -0.77 -2.38 20.80
C PRO A 11 -1.98 -2.02 21.66
N GLU A 12 -2.93 -1.22 21.15
CA GLU A 12 -4.14 -0.86 21.89
C GLU A 12 -5.16 -2.01 21.91
N THR A 13 -5.34 -2.67 20.75
CA THR A 13 -6.39 -3.67 20.56
C THR A 13 -5.89 -5.09 20.75
N GLY A 14 -4.59 -5.33 20.58
CA GLY A 14 -3.99 -6.66 20.55
C GLY A 14 -4.11 -7.37 19.21
N GLU A 15 -4.61 -6.70 18.17
CA GLU A 15 -4.66 -7.28 16.82
C GLU A 15 -3.25 -7.47 16.26
N PHE A 16 -3.04 -8.56 15.52
CA PHE A 16 -1.77 -8.89 14.90
C PHE A 16 -1.99 -9.38 13.48
N CYS A 17 -1.26 -8.80 12.53
CA CYS A 17 -1.29 -9.17 11.12
C CYS A 17 0.13 -9.45 10.64
N ILE A 18 0.24 -10.41 9.72
CA ILE A 18 1.51 -10.74 9.06
C ILE A 18 1.34 -10.41 7.58
N ALA A 19 2.38 -9.83 6.99
CA ALA A 19 2.54 -9.72 5.54
C ALA A 19 3.85 -10.34 5.09
N LYS A 20 3.74 -11.21 4.08
CA LYS A 20 4.86 -11.79 3.35
C LYS A 20 5.15 -11.00 2.09
N GLU A 21 6.24 -11.33 1.40
CA GLU A 21 6.56 -10.78 0.08
C GLU A 21 5.35 -10.86 -0.88
N GLY A 22 5.08 -9.76 -1.58
CA GLY A 22 3.94 -9.63 -2.47
C GLY A 22 2.62 -9.22 -1.78
N GLU A 23 2.51 -9.35 -0.45
CA GLU A 23 1.32 -8.92 0.30
C GLU A 23 1.44 -7.46 0.77
N ALA A 24 0.32 -6.85 1.15
CA ALA A 24 0.28 -5.52 1.75
C ALA A 24 -0.54 -5.51 3.05
N LEU A 25 -0.28 -4.51 3.90
CA LEU A 25 -1.11 -4.20 5.06
C LEU A 25 -1.68 -2.80 4.86
N PHE A 26 -2.99 -2.67 5.03
CA PHE A 26 -3.71 -1.41 4.93
C PHE A 26 -4.32 -1.06 6.27
N PHE A 27 -4.18 0.19 6.68
CA PHE A 27 -4.83 0.76 7.85
C PHE A 27 -5.15 2.23 7.59
N ARG A 28 -6.07 2.79 8.37
CA ARG A 28 -6.49 4.19 8.23
C ARG A 28 -5.84 5.06 9.31
N LYS A 29 -6.12 6.37 9.25
CA LYS A 29 -5.77 7.30 10.33
C LYS A 29 -6.20 6.74 11.69
N GLU A 30 -5.51 7.17 12.74
CA GLU A 30 -5.84 6.80 14.13
C GLU A 30 -5.67 5.32 14.44
N THR A 31 -4.79 4.64 13.71
CA THR A 31 -4.41 3.25 13.98
C THR A 31 -3.00 3.19 14.55
N TRP A 32 -2.90 2.83 15.83
CA TRP A 32 -1.60 2.47 16.43
C TRP A 32 -1.05 1.22 15.76
N HIS A 33 0.26 1.21 15.48
CA HIS A 33 0.93 0.06 14.89
C HIS A 33 2.38 -0.04 15.34
N HIS A 34 2.80 -1.24 15.76
CA HIS A 34 4.19 -1.61 16.02
C HIS A 34 4.63 -2.61 14.96
N GLY A 35 5.79 -2.35 14.35
CA GLY A 35 6.39 -3.19 13.31
C GLY A 35 7.44 -4.15 13.86
N PHE A 36 7.36 -5.40 13.42
CA PHE A 36 8.26 -6.48 13.82
C PHE A 36 8.83 -7.16 12.58
N ASN A 37 10.15 -7.33 12.55
CA ASN A 37 10.75 -8.29 11.62
C ASN A 37 10.58 -9.70 12.20
N LEU A 38 9.80 -10.54 11.52
CA LEU A 38 9.52 -11.91 11.95
C LEU A 38 10.38 -12.95 11.21
N GLY A 39 11.26 -12.50 10.31
CA GLY A 39 12.18 -13.36 9.57
C GLY A 39 13.63 -13.21 10.03
N ASN A 40 14.49 -14.04 9.46
CA ASN A 40 15.95 -13.98 9.68
C ASN A 40 16.66 -13.05 8.68
N GLU A 41 15.92 -12.45 7.75
CA GLU A 41 16.43 -11.57 6.71
C GLU A 41 15.91 -10.14 6.89
N GLN A 42 16.55 -9.19 6.21
CA GLN A 42 16.10 -7.80 6.23
C GLN A 42 14.72 -7.66 5.56
N VAL A 43 13.79 -7.06 6.29
CA VAL A 43 12.47 -6.66 5.77
C VAL A 43 12.61 -5.40 4.91
N ARG A 44 12.07 -5.44 3.69
CA ARG A 44 11.92 -4.27 2.82
C ARG A 44 10.46 -4.02 2.51
N VAL A 45 10.01 -2.78 2.75
CA VAL A 45 8.62 -2.35 2.58
C VAL A 45 8.59 -1.16 1.63
N LEU A 46 7.61 -1.15 0.74
CA LEU A 46 7.18 0.06 0.05
C LEU A 46 5.97 0.61 0.81
N GLU A 47 6.12 1.78 1.40
CA GLU A 47 5.08 2.44 2.19
C GLU A 47 4.46 3.58 1.39
N PHE A 48 3.13 3.60 1.33
CA PHE A 48 2.35 4.70 0.78
C PHE A 48 1.60 5.37 1.93
N PHE A 49 1.79 6.69 2.08
CA PHE A 49 1.20 7.45 3.17
C PHE A 49 0.49 8.68 2.63
N ALA A 50 -0.81 8.77 2.89
CA ALA A 50 -1.65 9.88 2.44
C ALA A 50 -2.61 10.35 3.56
N PRO A 51 -2.73 11.66 3.81
CA PRO A 51 -2.00 12.76 3.17
C PRO A 51 -0.50 12.72 3.51
N PRO A 52 0.38 13.30 2.67
CA PRO A 52 1.82 13.17 2.86
C PRO A 52 2.27 13.76 4.22
N PRO A 53 3.33 13.23 4.84
CA PRO A 53 3.83 13.66 6.15
C PRO A 53 4.04 15.18 6.28
N ALA A 54 4.39 15.85 5.18
CA ALA A 54 4.56 17.30 5.12
C ALA A 54 3.30 18.10 5.51
N LYS A 55 2.11 17.49 5.48
CA LYS A 55 0.84 18.07 5.97
C LYS A 55 0.62 17.85 7.48
N GLY A 56 1.63 17.39 8.21
CA GLY A 56 1.59 17.19 9.67
C GLY A 56 0.89 15.90 10.12
N THR A 57 0.55 15.01 9.20
CA THR A 57 -0.27 13.80 9.42
C THR A 57 0.49 12.63 10.04
N SER A 58 1.80 12.74 10.22
CA SER A 58 2.66 11.71 10.81
C SER A 58 3.06 12.05 12.25
N GLY A 59 4.35 12.28 12.52
CA GLY A 59 4.91 12.56 13.84
C GLY A 59 4.23 13.71 14.60
N PRO A 60 3.95 14.87 13.98
CA PRO A 60 3.24 15.95 14.66
C PRO A 60 1.86 15.52 15.15
N TYR A 61 1.10 14.80 14.33
CA TYR A 61 -0.18 14.22 14.73
C TYR A 61 -0.03 13.16 15.82
N ALA A 62 0.94 12.25 15.69
CA ALA A 62 1.17 11.19 16.68
C ALA A 62 1.45 11.74 18.08
N ARG A 63 2.17 12.87 18.18
CA ARG A 63 2.43 13.55 19.47
C ARG A 63 1.18 14.12 20.15
N THR A 64 0.06 14.24 19.44
CA THR A 64 -1.23 14.67 20.02
C THR A 64 -1.99 13.53 20.68
N LYS A 65 -1.60 12.27 20.42
CA LYS A 65 -2.27 11.09 20.95
C LYS A 65 -1.65 10.70 22.29
N PRO A 66 -2.46 10.20 23.25
CA PRO A 66 -1.92 9.63 24.48
C PRO A 66 -0.97 8.48 24.16
N TYR A 67 0.21 8.50 24.75
CA TYR A 67 1.20 7.45 24.56
C TYR A 67 0.72 6.15 25.20
N ILE A 68 0.97 5.02 24.54
CA ILE A 68 0.67 3.68 25.07
C ILE A 68 1.95 3.15 25.72
N GLU A 69 1.90 3.01 27.05
CA GLU A 69 3.00 2.42 27.80
C GLU A 69 3.20 0.95 27.44
N ILE A 70 4.42 0.44 27.62
CA ILE A 70 4.77 -0.92 27.22
C ILE A 70 3.95 -1.96 28.03
N GLU A 71 3.66 -1.68 29.29
CA GLU A 71 2.85 -2.53 30.18
C GLU A 71 1.38 -2.60 29.75
N GLN A 72 0.91 -1.59 29.01
CA GLN A 72 -0.45 -1.51 28.47
C GLN A 72 -0.54 -2.09 27.05
N SER A 73 0.60 -2.29 26.38
CA SER A 73 0.66 -2.81 25.02
C SER A 73 0.19 -4.26 24.95
N ARG A 74 -0.71 -4.53 24.03
CA ARG A 74 -1.33 -5.84 23.80
C ARG A 74 -0.81 -6.40 22.48
N TYR A 75 -0.37 -7.66 22.50
CA TYR A 75 0.10 -8.39 21.31
C TYR A 75 -0.68 -9.69 21.09
N GLY A 76 -1.91 -9.74 21.60
CA GLY A 76 -2.79 -10.88 21.44
C GLY A 76 -4.22 -10.59 21.86
N GLN A 77 -5.15 -11.36 21.30
CA GLN A 77 -6.59 -11.18 21.49
C GLN A 77 -7.16 -12.27 22.40
N SER A 78 -6.70 -12.32 23.67
CA SER A 78 -7.09 -13.38 24.62
C SER A 78 -8.61 -13.50 24.82
N ARG A 79 -9.37 -12.42 24.64
CA ARG A 79 -10.84 -12.41 24.71
C ARG A 79 -11.51 -13.28 23.64
N SER A 80 -10.81 -13.61 22.56
CA SER A 80 -11.32 -14.45 21.47
C SER A 80 -11.11 -15.94 21.70
N ILE A 81 -10.28 -16.32 22.68
CA ILE A 81 -10.03 -17.72 23.04
C ILE A 81 -11.35 -18.32 23.56
N GLY A 82 -11.76 -19.46 22.98
CA GLY A 82 -13.04 -20.11 23.28
C GLY A 82 -14.24 -19.57 22.48
N ARG A 83 -14.08 -18.52 21.66
CA ARG A 83 -15.14 -17.98 20.78
C ARG A 83 -14.81 -18.07 19.29
N TRP A 84 -13.53 -18.16 18.96
CA TRP A 84 -13.07 -18.41 17.60
C TRP A 84 -13.41 -19.84 17.15
N PRO A 85 -13.86 -20.09 15.90
CA PRO A 85 -14.06 -19.15 14.79
C PRO A 85 -15.47 -18.54 14.70
N MET A 86 -16.37 -18.83 15.64
CA MET A 86 -17.77 -18.39 15.57
C MET A 86 -17.91 -16.86 15.59
N ASP A 87 -17.03 -16.15 16.31
CA ASP A 87 -16.98 -14.69 16.36
C ASP A 87 -16.19 -14.04 15.19
N ALA A 88 -15.85 -14.78 14.14
CA ALA A 88 -14.94 -14.28 13.10
C ALA A 88 -15.45 -13.03 12.37
N ASP A 89 -16.76 -12.89 12.14
CA ASP A 89 -17.33 -11.68 11.52
C ASP A 89 -17.21 -10.45 12.41
N ALA A 90 -17.46 -10.60 13.71
CA ALA A 90 -17.30 -9.50 14.66
C ALA A 90 -15.82 -9.06 14.72
N GLN A 91 -14.89 -10.02 14.73
CA GLN A 91 -13.46 -9.75 14.68
C GLN A 91 -13.04 -9.07 13.37
N ARG A 92 -13.55 -9.53 12.22
CA ARG A 92 -13.29 -8.89 10.91
C ARG A 92 -13.76 -7.45 10.87
N LYS A 93 -14.93 -7.14 11.44
CA LYS A 93 -15.49 -5.78 11.51
C LYS A 93 -14.72 -4.86 12.45
N ALA A 94 -14.16 -5.40 13.53
CA ALA A 94 -13.43 -4.64 14.54
C ALA A 94 -11.95 -4.39 14.19
N ARG A 95 -11.41 -5.07 13.16
CA ARG A 95 -10.03 -4.90 12.71
C ARG A 95 -9.78 -3.49 12.17
N THR A 96 -8.61 -2.97 12.51
CA THR A 96 -8.10 -1.70 11.99
C THR A 96 -6.96 -1.91 11.00
N ILE A 97 -6.27 -3.04 11.11
CA ILE A 97 -5.22 -3.47 10.17
C ILE A 97 -5.76 -4.59 9.28
N HIS A 98 -5.70 -4.36 7.97
CA HIS A 98 -6.23 -5.26 6.94
C HIS A 98 -5.08 -5.85 6.12
N SER A 99 -4.93 -7.17 6.14
CA SER A 99 -4.06 -7.88 5.21
C SER A 99 -4.67 -7.91 3.81
N MET A 100 -3.89 -7.52 2.82
CA MET A 100 -4.27 -7.52 1.40
C MET A 100 -3.37 -8.50 0.66
N ARG A 101 -3.95 -9.63 0.24
CA ARG A 101 -3.28 -10.65 -0.57
C ARG A 101 -3.72 -10.53 -2.01
N ASP A 102 -2.90 -11.02 -2.94
CA ASP A 102 -3.21 -11.00 -4.38
C ASP A 102 -4.60 -11.59 -4.70
N ALA A 103 -5.04 -12.64 -3.98
CA ALA A 103 -6.35 -13.26 -4.17
C ALA A 103 -7.54 -12.43 -3.66
N ASP A 104 -7.29 -11.43 -2.80
CA ASP A 104 -8.32 -10.60 -2.19
C ASP A 104 -8.49 -9.25 -2.92
N LEU A 105 -7.65 -8.97 -3.92
CA LEU A 105 -7.64 -7.68 -4.61
C LEU A 105 -8.81 -7.55 -5.58
N LEU A 106 -9.38 -6.35 -5.64
CA LEU A 106 -10.32 -6.01 -6.71
C LEU A 106 -9.55 -5.88 -8.02
N LEU A 107 -9.82 -6.80 -8.95
CA LEU A 107 -9.16 -6.86 -10.25
C LEU A 107 -9.88 -6.01 -11.29
N SER A 108 -9.11 -5.28 -12.09
CA SER A 108 -9.56 -4.57 -13.28
C SER A 108 -8.67 -4.92 -14.47
N LEU A 109 -9.26 -5.19 -15.63
CA LEU A 109 -8.54 -5.45 -16.88
C LEU A 109 -8.49 -4.16 -17.70
N ASP A 110 -7.35 -3.86 -18.31
CA ASP A 110 -7.28 -2.77 -19.29
C ASP A 110 -8.20 -3.08 -20.47
N ARG A 111 -9.30 -2.31 -20.56
CA ARG A 111 -10.31 -2.47 -21.58
C ARG A 111 -9.78 -2.18 -23.00
N GLN A 112 -8.80 -1.29 -23.16
CA GLN A 112 -8.38 -0.83 -24.47
C GLN A 112 -7.49 -1.86 -25.18
N THR A 113 -6.55 -2.46 -24.45
CA THR A 113 -5.55 -3.34 -25.06
C THR A 113 -5.63 -4.77 -24.55
N GLN A 114 -6.30 -5.00 -23.41
CA GLN A 114 -6.28 -6.26 -22.66
C GLN A 114 -4.86 -6.73 -22.35
N GLY A 115 -3.89 -5.80 -22.40
CA GLY A 115 -2.47 -6.05 -22.22
C GLY A 115 -2.02 -6.04 -20.78
N ALA A 116 -2.83 -5.49 -19.87
CA ALA A 116 -2.53 -5.42 -18.45
C ALA A 116 -3.78 -5.61 -17.59
N TYR A 117 -3.56 -6.03 -16.34
CA TYR A 117 -4.58 -5.99 -15.29
C TYR A 117 -4.01 -5.42 -14.00
N THR A 118 -4.87 -4.79 -13.21
CA THR A 118 -4.51 -4.13 -11.96
C THR A 118 -5.33 -4.70 -10.81
N GLY A 119 -4.66 -5.17 -9.76
CA GLY A 119 -5.29 -5.47 -8.47
C GLY A 119 -5.19 -4.27 -7.54
N LEU A 120 -6.32 -3.76 -7.05
CA LEU A 120 -6.34 -2.62 -6.14
C LEU A 120 -6.15 -3.05 -4.69
N TYR A 121 -5.15 -2.49 -4.03
CA TYR A 121 -4.97 -2.60 -2.57
C TYR A 121 -5.92 -1.66 -1.83
N CYS A 122 -6.08 -0.43 -2.35
CA CYS A 122 -7.06 0.53 -1.86
C CYS A 122 -7.38 1.60 -2.92
N ALA A 123 -8.57 2.18 -2.81
CA ALA A 123 -8.98 3.37 -3.56
C ALA A 123 -9.80 4.24 -2.62
N THR A 124 -9.16 5.24 -2.02
CA THR A 124 -9.78 6.19 -1.09
C THR A 124 -9.86 7.58 -1.73
N ASP A 125 -10.42 8.54 -0.99
CA ASP A 125 -10.44 9.96 -1.38
C ASP A 125 -9.03 10.59 -1.42
N GLN A 126 -8.06 10.02 -0.70
CA GLN A 126 -6.69 10.55 -0.60
C GLN A 126 -5.68 9.79 -1.46
N LEU A 127 -5.94 8.51 -1.76
CA LEU A 127 -4.94 7.63 -2.36
C LEU A 127 -5.58 6.43 -3.05
N THR A 128 -5.10 6.14 -4.26
CA THR A 128 -5.34 4.89 -4.96
C THR A 128 -4.03 4.14 -5.10
N VAL A 129 -3.98 2.89 -4.64
CA VAL A 129 -2.80 2.02 -4.76
C VAL A 129 -3.23 0.70 -5.39
N GLY A 130 -2.50 0.30 -6.42
CA GLY A 130 -2.69 -0.99 -7.07
C GLY A 130 -1.37 -1.63 -7.49
N LYS A 131 -1.45 -2.92 -7.79
CA LYS A 131 -0.39 -3.71 -8.41
C LYS A 131 -0.82 -4.05 -9.84
N THR A 132 -0.11 -3.51 -10.81
CA THR A 132 -0.38 -3.73 -12.24
C THR A 132 0.55 -4.80 -12.78
N THR A 133 -0.01 -5.78 -13.48
CA THR A 133 0.75 -6.75 -14.28
C THR A 133 0.56 -6.43 -15.75
N LEU A 134 1.64 -6.06 -16.43
CA LEU A 134 1.69 -5.90 -17.88
C LEU A 134 2.18 -7.18 -18.52
N LEU A 135 1.41 -7.74 -19.46
CA LEU A 135 1.76 -8.95 -20.17
C LEU A 135 2.93 -8.70 -21.13
N SER A 136 3.78 -9.71 -21.31
CA SER A 136 4.98 -9.59 -22.15
C SER A 136 4.62 -9.19 -23.59
N GLY A 137 5.35 -8.19 -24.12
CA GLY A 137 5.13 -7.63 -25.45
C GLY A 137 3.82 -6.86 -25.63
N LYS A 138 3.05 -6.64 -24.55
CA LYS A 138 1.84 -5.81 -24.57
C LYS A 138 2.14 -4.39 -24.08
N ARG A 139 1.13 -3.53 -24.23
CA ARG A 139 1.08 -2.17 -23.70
C ARG A 139 -0.25 -1.96 -22.99
N THR A 140 -0.36 -0.92 -22.18
CA THR A 140 -1.67 -0.44 -21.69
C THR A 140 -2.32 0.50 -22.70
N GLY A 141 -3.58 0.82 -22.47
CA GLY A 141 -4.21 2.02 -23.00
C GLY A 141 -3.51 3.30 -22.51
N MET A 142 -3.81 4.42 -23.18
CA MET A 142 -3.33 5.73 -22.73
C MET A 142 -4.19 6.24 -21.58
N GLU A 143 -3.54 6.62 -20.48
CA GLU A 143 -4.22 7.12 -19.30
C GLU A 143 -3.89 8.59 -19.00
N ARG A 144 -4.94 9.36 -18.70
CA ARG A 144 -4.86 10.74 -18.24
C ARG A 144 -5.79 10.90 -17.04
N HIS A 145 -5.24 11.34 -15.91
CA HIS A 145 -6.01 11.65 -14.72
C HIS A 145 -5.42 12.88 -14.03
N LYS A 146 -6.19 13.44 -13.09
CA LYS A 146 -5.70 14.51 -12.21
C LYS A 146 -4.88 13.89 -11.08
N GLY A 147 -3.89 14.63 -10.59
CA GLY A 147 -3.04 14.22 -9.48
C GLY A 147 -1.76 13.53 -9.91
N ASP A 148 -0.84 13.41 -8.96
CA ASP A 148 0.45 12.77 -9.20
C ASP A 148 0.30 11.26 -9.19
N GLU A 149 1.17 10.59 -9.95
CA GLU A 149 1.27 9.15 -10.00
C GLU A 149 2.70 8.72 -9.73
N CYS A 150 2.86 7.68 -8.90
CA CYS A 150 4.14 7.06 -8.63
C CYS A 150 4.06 5.57 -8.95
N LEU A 151 5.09 5.06 -9.62
CA LEU A 151 5.26 3.67 -9.97
C LEU A 151 6.56 3.16 -9.34
N TYR A 152 6.56 1.89 -8.98
CA TYR A 152 7.76 1.18 -8.53
C TYR A 152 7.80 -0.17 -9.24
N LEU A 153 8.85 -0.41 -10.03
CA LEU A 153 8.94 -1.65 -10.80
C LEU A 153 9.45 -2.79 -9.92
N VAL A 154 8.60 -3.76 -9.64
CA VAL A 154 8.94 -4.92 -8.80
C VAL A 154 9.79 -5.94 -9.57
N SER A 155 9.46 -6.20 -10.84
CA SER A 155 10.11 -7.22 -11.67
C SER A 155 9.90 -6.94 -13.17
N GLY A 156 10.81 -7.45 -14.01
CA GLY A 156 10.77 -7.25 -15.46
C GLY A 156 11.38 -5.92 -15.89
N ILE A 157 11.11 -5.51 -17.13
CA ILE A 157 11.52 -4.23 -17.70
C ILE A 157 10.25 -3.53 -18.21
N LEU A 158 10.05 -2.27 -17.85
CA LEU A 158 8.88 -1.48 -18.24
C LEU A 158 9.32 -0.23 -18.99
N ASN A 159 8.72 0.00 -20.16
CA ASN A 159 8.88 1.25 -20.89
C ASN A 159 7.65 2.14 -20.66
N ILE A 160 7.88 3.36 -20.17
CA ILE A 160 6.85 4.37 -19.94
C ILE A 160 6.92 5.42 -21.04
N HIS A 161 5.77 5.66 -21.68
CA HIS A 161 5.60 6.73 -22.65
C HIS A 161 4.85 7.91 -22.02
N VAL A 162 5.48 9.09 -21.98
CA VAL A 162 4.90 10.34 -21.50
C VAL A 162 4.89 11.33 -22.67
N PRO A 163 3.83 11.35 -23.50
CA PRO A 163 3.81 12.16 -24.72
C PRO A 163 3.82 13.67 -24.46
N ASP A 164 3.35 14.10 -23.29
CA ASP A 164 3.27 15.51 -22.89
C ASP A 164 4.57 16.03 -22.25
N ALA A 165 5.66 15.25 -22.23
CA ALA A 165 6.95 15.67 -21.69
C ALA A 165 7.73 16.54 -22.69
N GLU A 166 8.36 17.63 -22.22
CA GLU A 166 9.06 18.60 -23.08
C GLU A 166 10.29 18.03 -23.82
N SER A 167 10.87 16.93 -23.34
CA SER A 167 12.10 16.36 -23.90
C SER A 167 12.01 14.83 -24.04
N GLN A 168 12.47 14.11 -23.03
CA GLN A 168 12.43 12.66 -23.01
C GLN A 168 10.99 12.19 -22.79
N VAL A 169 10.42 11.57 -23.82
CA VAL A 169 9.06 11.01 -23.77
C VAL A 169 9.05 9.51 -23.48
N TRP A 170 10.19 8.83 -23.56
CA TRP A 170 10.32 7.40 -23.25
C TRP A 170 11.30 7.16 -22.11
N PHE A 171 10.87 6.39 -21.12
CA PHE A 171 11.66 6.02 -19.95
C PHE A 171 11.65 4.50 -19.80
N GLU A 172 12.83 3.89 -19.71
CA GLU A 172 12.97 2.48 -19.35
C GLU A 172 13.15 2.38 -17.83
N LEU A 173 12.41 1.47 -17.21
CA LEU A 173 12.52 1.14 -15.80
C LEU A 173 13.00 -0.29 -15.65
N ASN A 174 13.94 -0.48 -14.72
CA ASN A 174 14.46 -1.74 -14.25
C ASN A 174 13.89 -2.07 -12.86
N PRO A 175 13.99 -3.33 -12.41
CA PRO A 175 13.51 -3.69 -11.08
C PRO A 175 14.17 -2.82 -10.01
N ARG A 176 13.33 -2.31 -9.09
CA ARG A 176 13.66 -1.35 -8.02
C ARG A 176 13.73 0.12 -8.45
N ASP A 177 13.47 0.43 -9.71
CA ASP A 177 13.31 1.82 -10.13
C ASP A 177 11.95 2.37 -9.71
N GLY A 178 11.99 3.62 -9.24
CA GLY A 178 10.80 4.42 -8.98
C GLY A 178 10.61 5.45 -10.09
N PHE A 179 9.38 5.64 -10.53
CA PHE A 179 9.03 6.68 -11.49
C PHE A 179 7.91 7.53 -10.93
N ARG A 180 8.01 8.86 -11.07
CA ARG A 180 6.96 9.79 -10.65
C ARG A 180 6.53 10.65 -11.83
N ARG A 181 5.24 10.63 -12.12
CA ARG A 181 4.59 11.56 -13.03
C ARG A 181 3.89 12.64 -12.21
N VAL A 182 4.28 13.89 -12.42
CA VAL A 182 3.62 15.04 -11.79
C VAL A 182 2.53 15.54 -12.73
N SER A 183 1.34 15.79 -12.18
CA SER A 183 0.28 16.44 -12.96
C SER A 183 0.67 17.88 -13.26
N ILE A 184 0.77 18.24 -14.55
CA ILE A 184 0.91 19.64 -14.96
C ILE A 184 -0.41 20.34 -14.62
N THR A 185 -0.43 21.03 -13.48
CA THR A 185 -1.47 22.01 -13.19
C THR A 185 -0.93 23.32 -13.74
N ASN A 186 -1.42 23.77 -14.89
CA ASN A 186 -1.09 25.11 -15.39
C ASN A 186 -1.40 26.12 -14.28
N ILE A 187 -0.36 26.66 -13.66
CA ILE A 187 -0.47 27.91 -12.89
C ILE A 187 -0.34 29.01 -13.93
N SER A 188 -1.47 29.34 -14.55
CA SER A 188 -1.65 30.63 -15.22
C SER A 188 -2.40 31.53 -14.24
N THR A 189 -1.66 32.43 -13.59
CA THR A 189 -2.20 33.73 -13.15
C THR A 189 -1.96 34.75 -14.25
#